data_AF-A0A6A8D361-F1
#
_entry.id   AF-A0A6A8D361-F1
#
_cell.length_a   1.000
_cell.length_b   1.000
_cell.length_c   1.000
_cell.angle_alpha   90.00
_cell.angle_beta   90.00
_cell.angle_gamma   90.00
#
_symmetry.space_group_name_H-M   'P 1'
#
loop_
_entity.id
_entity.type
_entity.pdbx_description
1 polymer ?
#
loop_
_entity_poly.entity_id
_entity_poly.type
_entity_poly.pdbx_seq_one_letter_code
_entity_poly.pdbx_strand_id
1 'polypeptide(L)'
;MLKLSIFILISILGIFFRKSKLYVLITILALGWLTLISPNVADFKAYENVYNFIGTGNLYLNTGYGWWFLCRIGNLLQFNYAQFKFVVLVIGLLLIWSTIWYLKLDDNLIMATYIIYPAITDLIQIRFFVATSIVIFFLRFLLKNTKWNYMLYIFGVLLAAQVHTSAYFYLMFVLCIYSVKHFKVTCIVTIGALSLFWVRKDLVISLISRIGTEQESSFYLNSQYYASFNDTLMFVFTTIFFFLISIYMYKTYINGDILKKNLDSQIELIRINFLKFLIGANYVSIFIVLLSSLAFTFLRLQKPLWILNYMGLAIISSRNIKSKISPNILNIIYVCLALLWILASEQQALTDFFFSK
;
A
#
# COMPACT_ATOMS: atom_id res chain seq x y z
N MET A 1 21.33 2.61 16.61
CA MET A 1 20.98 3.84 17.35
C MET A 1 20.74 5.05 16.45
N LEU A 2 21.72 5.55 15.69
CA LEU A 2 21.54 6.72 14.81
C LEU A 2 20.33 6.61 13.85
N LYS A 3 20.18 5.47 13.17
CA LYS A 3 19.05 5.19 12.26
C LYS A 3 17.69 5.38 12.95
N LEU A 4 17.55 4.85 14.16
CA LEU A 4 16.33 4.92 14.96
C LEU A 4 16.05 6.35 15.42
N SER A 5 17.08 7.07 15.87
CA SER A 5 16.94 8.48 16.26
C SER A 5 16.47 9.35 15.10
N ILE A 6 17.01 9.16 13.89
CA ILE A 6 16.57 9.88 12.67
C ILE A 6 15.10 9.54 12.35
N PHE A 7 14.76 8.25 12.39
CA PHE A 7 13.40 7.80 12.11
C PHE A 7 12.36 8.38 13.08
N ILE A 8 12.65 8.35 14.39
CA ILE A 8 11.80 8.94 15.42
C ILE A 8 11.70 10.46 15.24
N LEU A 9 12.84 11.13 15.01
CA LEU A 9 12.87 12.57 14.81
C LEU A 9 11.97 12.99 13.64
N ILE A 10 12.11 12.36 12.47
CA ILE A 10 11.31 12.71 11.29
C ILE A 10 9.82 12.43 11.55
N SER A 11 9.48 11.31 12.20
CA SER A 11 8.10 10.99 12.57
C SER A 11 7.46 12.08 13.43
N ILE A 12 8.19 12.57 14.45
CA ILE A 12 7.73 13.62 15.37
C ILE A 12 7.63 14.96 14.63
N LEU A 13 8.64 15.32 13.83
CA LEU A 13 8.67 16.57 13.08
C LEU A 13 7.48 16.69 12.12
N GLY A 14 7.03 15.57 11.52
CA GLY A 14 5.86 15.57 10.64
C GLY A 14 4.54 15.88 11.32
N ILE A 15 4.44 15.67 12.63
CA ILE A 15 3.25 16.00 13.42
C ILE A 15 3.21 17.51 13.69
N PHE A 16 4.38 18.13 13.92
CA PHE A 16 4.50 19.55 14.27
C PHE A 16 4.52 20.47 13.05
N PHE A 17 5.27 20.10 12.00
CA PHE A 17 5.29 20.86 10.76
C PHE A 17 4.08 20.50 9.91
N ARG A 18 3.20 21.47 9.64
CA ARG A 18 2.05 21.29 8.75
C ARG A 18 2.36 21.87 7.37
N LYS A 19 1.98 21.14 6.31
CA LYS A 19 2.02 21.61 4.90
C LYS A 19 3.39 22.07 4.41
N SER A 20 4.48 21.49 4.92
CA SER A 20 5.85 21.83 4.51
C SER A 20 6.35 20.85 3.44
N LYS A 21 6.42 21.31 2.19
CA LYS A 21 6.99 20.51 1.09
C LYS A 21 8.45 20.11 1.35
N LEU A 22 9.20 20.97 2.04
CA LEU A 22 10.58 20.69 2.41
C LEU A 22 10.64 19.50 3.39
N TYR A 23 9.73 19.44 4.37
CA TYR A 23 9.64 18.29 5.27
C TYR A 23 9.37 16.99 4.51
N VAL A 24 8.45 17.00 3.54
CA VAL A 24 8.15 15.80 2.75
C VAL A 24 9.36 15.38 1.93
N LEU A 25 10.06 16.32 1.28
CA LEU A 25 11.26 16.01 0.53
C LEU A 25 12.38 15.44 1.42
N ILE A 26 12.61 16.05 2.59
CA ILE A 26 13.58 15.56 3.58
C ILE A 26 13.19 14.15 4.04
N THR A 27 11.91 13.91 4.32
CA THR A 27 11.39 12.59 4.69
C THR A 27 11.71 11.55 3.62
N ILE A 28 11.40 11.84 2.36
CA ILE A 28 11.64 10.93 1.23
C ILE A 28 13.13 10.61 1.10
N LEU A 29 13.99 11.64 1.14
CA LEU A 29 15.43 11.48 1.03
C LEU A 29 16.01 10.74 2.23
N ALA A 30 15.50 10.98 3.44
CA ALA A 30 15.93 10.30 4.64
C ALA A 30 15.54 8.82 4.63
N LEU A 31 14.31 8.47 4.23
CA LEU A 31 13.90 7.08 4.04
C LEU A 31 14.75 6.39 2.96
N GLY A 32 15.01 7.09 1.85
CA GLY A 32 15.97 6.64 0.84
C GLY A 32 17.34 6.34 1.46
N TRP A 33 17.93 7.33 2.13
CA TRP A 33 19.22 7.20 2.77
C TRP A 33 19.27 6.03 3.76
N LEU A 34 18.22 5.84 4.56
CA LEU A 34 18.13 4.70 5.48
C LEU A 34 18.18 3.35 4.76
N THR A 35 17.66 3.23 3.52
CA THR A 35 17.83 1.99 2.73
C THR A 35 19.27 1.79 2.25
N LEU A 36 19.96 2.87 1.89
CA LEU A 36 21.33 2.83 1.38
C LEU A 36 22.29 2.28 2.45
N ILE A 37 22.08 2.67 3.71
CA ILE A 37 22.94 2.28 4.84
C ILE A 37 22.45 1.04 5.60
N SER A 38 21.49 0.28 5.05
CA SER A 38 20.91 -0.89 5.71
C SER A 38 21.00 -2.15 4.84
N PRO A 39 22.22 -2.67 4.58
CA PRO A 39 22.44 -3.88 3.78
C PRO A 39 22.07 -5.18 4.52
N ASN A 40 21.91 -5.15 5.83
CA ASN A 40 21.64 -6.33 6.66
C ASN A 40 20.14 -6.64 6.83
N VAL A 41 19.27 -5.94 6.11
CA VAL A 41 17.83 -6.19 6.18
C VAL A 41 17.50 -7.51 5.51
N ALA A 42 16.40 -8.15 5.95
CA ALA A 42 15.89 -9.38 5.36
C ALA A 42 15.85 -9.30 3.82
N ASP A 43 16.19 -10.42 3.19
CA ASP A 43 16.25 -10.62 1.73
C ASP A 43 17.24 -9.74 0.95
N PHE A 44 17.98 -8.81 1.58
CA PHE A 44 18.87 -7.90 0.86
C PHE A 44 19.89 -8.65 0.00
N LYS A 45 20.58 -9.63 0.57
CA LYS A 45 21.61 -10.39 -0.14
C LYS A 45 21.05 -11.21 -1.30
N ALA A 46 19.86 -11.81 -1.11
CA ALA A 46 19.19 -12.56 -2.16
C ALA A 46 18.84 -11.64 -3.34
N TYR A 47 18.28 -10.46 -3.07
CA TYR A 47 17.97 -9.48 -4.11
C TYR A 47 19.21 -8.86 -4.76
N GLU A 48 20.30 -8.66 -4.02
CA GLU A 48 21.59 -8.21 -4.55
C GLU A 48 22.13 -9.22 -5.57
N ASN A 49 22.10 -10.51 -5.23
CA ASN A 49 22.54 -11.57 -6.15
C ASN A 49 21.71 -11.58 -7.44
N VAL A 50 20.38 -11.43 -7.32
CA VAL A 50 19.48 -11.32 -8.48
C VAL A 50 19.79 -10.07 -9.31
N TYR A 51 20.01 -8.91 -8.67
CA TYR A 51 20.35 -7.67 -9.34
C TYR A 51 21.66 -7.78 -10.13
N ASN A 52 22.70 -8.36 -9.53
CA ASN A 52 24.00 -8.57 -10.17
C ASN A 52 23.90 -9.59 -11.31
N PHE A 53 23.13 -10.65 -11.14
CA PHE A 53 22.86 -11.64 -12.19
C PHE A 53 22.15 -11.02 -13.41
N ILE A 54 21.20 -10.11 -13.18
CA ILE A 54 20.56 -9.34 -14.27
C ILE A 54 21.56 -8.36 -14.93
N GLY A 55 22.50 -7.82 -14.14
CA GLY A 55 23.57 -6.95 -14.61
C GLY A 55 24.43 -7.58 -15.70
N THR A 56 24.68 -8.90 -15.63
CA THR A 56 25.45 -9.64 -16.64
C THR A 56 24.69 -9.95 -17.93
N GLY A 57 23.44 -9.48 -18.06
CA GLY A 57 22.62 -9.65 -19.27
C GLY A 57 21.58 -10.75 -19.17
N ASN A 58 21.57 -11.52 -18.08
CA ASN A 58 20.67 -12.65 -17.92
C ASN A 58 19.25 -12.21 -17.55
N LEU A 59 18.27 -13.00 -17.98
CA LEU A 59 16.87 -12.86 -17.59
C LEU A 59 16.59 -13.72 -16.35
N TYR A 60 16.04 -13.10 -15.30
CA TYR A 60 15.57 -13.82 -14.12
C TYR A 60 14.04 -13.84 -14.12
N LEU A 61 13.46 -14.86 -14.76
CA LEU A 61 12.02 -14.95 -15.05
C LEU A 61 11.13 -14.78 -13.81
N ASN A 62 11.57 -15.27 -12.65
CA ASN A 62 10.79 -15.18 -11.39
C ASN A 62 10.64 -13.74 -10.86
N THR A 63 11.30 -12.75 -11.47
CA THR A 63 11.16 -11.34 -11.05
C THR A 63 10.19 -10.51 -11.88
N GLY A 64 9.76 -11.02 -13.04
CA GLY A 64 8.96 -10.26 -14.01
C GLY A 64 9.79 -9.27 -14.84
N TYR A 65 9.32 -8.99 -16.05
CA TYR A 65 10.05 -8.16 -17.03
C TYR A 65 10.22 -6.70 -16.59
N GLY A 66 9.27 -6.16 -15.83
CA GLY A 66 9.33 -4.79 -15.33
C GLY A 66 10.44 -4.61 -14.29
N TRP A 67 10.59 -5.56 -13.37
CA TRP A 67 11.71 -5.53 -12.42
C TRP A 67 13.05 -5.74 -13.12
N TRP A 68 13.12 -6.69 -14.04
CA TRP A 68 14.31 -6.92 -14.86
C TRP A 68 14.76 -5.65 -15.58
N PHE A 69 13.83 -4.94 -16.23
CA PHE A 69 14.11 -3.70 -16.93
C PHE A 69 14.66 -2.61 -16.00
N LEU A 70 14.07 -2.44 -14.80
CA LEU A 70 14.57 -1.49 -13.80
C LEU A 70 16.00 -1.85 -13.35
N CYS A 71 16.27 -3.13 -13.06
CA CYS A 71 17.61 -3.62 -12.71
C CYS A 71 18.63 -3.34 -13.83
N ARG A 72 18.26 -3.54 -15.10
CA ARG A 72 19.12 -3.23 -16.24
C ARG A 72 19.48 -1.75 -16.31
N ILE A 73 18.51 -0.86 -16.12
CA ILE A 73 18.78 0.59 -16.05
C ILE A 73 19.76 0.90 -14.92
N GLY A 74 19.54 0.34 -13.71
CA GLY A 74 20.45 0.54 -12.59
C GLY A 74 21.89 0.10 -12.90
N ASN A 75 22.05 -1.08 -13.51
CA ASN A 75 23.37 -1.60 -13.88
C ASN A 75 24.03 -0.77 -15.00
N LEU A 76 23.26 -0.28 -15.98
CA LEU A 76 23.76 0.63 -17.03
C LEU A 76 24.26 1.96 -16.44
N LEU A 77 23.63 2.44 -15.36
CA LEU A 77 24.06 3.60 -14.59
C LEU A 77 25.18 3.29 -13.58
N GLN A 78 25.72 2.06 -13.61
CA GLN A 78 26.76 1.57 -12.70
C GLN A 78 26.40 1.63 -11.21
N PHE A 79 25.11 1.58 -10.89
CA PHE A 79 24.68 1.49 -9.50
C PHE A 79 24.91 0.10 -8.93
N ASN A 80 25.42 0.03 -7.71
CA ASN A 80 25.29 -1.17 -6.90
C ASN A 80 23.85 -1.35 -6.40
N TYR A 81 23.53 -2.51 -5.83
CA TYR A 81 22.16 -2.81 -5.42
C TYR A 81 21.61 -1.84 -4.36
N ALA A 82 22.44 -1.37 -3.41
CA ALA A 82 22.02 -0.41 -2.39
C ALA A 82 21.64 0.96 -3.01
N GLN A 83 22.44 1.44 -3.96
CA GLN A 83 22.17 2.67 -4.72
C GLN A 83 20.91 2.52 -5.60
N PHE A 84 20.77 1.39 -6.29
CA PHE A 84 19.56 1.10 -7.05
C PHE A 84 18.31 1.11 -6.17
N LYS A 85 18.37 0.45 -5.00
CA LYS A 85 17.28 0.40 -4.01
C LYS A 85 16.89 1.79 -3.51
N PHE A 86 17.88 2.65 -3.22
CA PHE A 86 17.67 4.06 -2.87
C PHE A 86 16.87 4.78 -3.95
N VAL A 87 17.29 4.67 -5.22
CA VAL A 87 16.68 5.38 -6.34
C VAL A 87 15.23 4.93 -6.56
N VAL A 88 14.98 3.61 -6.62
CA VAL A 88 13.62 3.11 -6.86
C VAL A 88 12.67 3.42 -5.70
N LEU A 89 13.18 3.44 -4.46
CA LEU A 89 12.38 3.88 -3.30
C LEU A 89 11.98 5.35 -3.44
N VAL A 90 12.95 6.23 -3.72
CA VAL A 90 12.69 7.67 -3.87
C VAL A 90 11.66 7.90 -4.97
N ILE A 91 11.81 7.24 -6.13
CA ILE A 91 10.83 7.31 -7.22
C ILE A 91 9.44 6.85 -6.74
N GLY A 92 9.36 5.71 -6.06
CA GLY A 92 8.08 5.21 -5.54
C GLY A 92 7.40 6.16 -4.55
N LEU A 93 8.16 6.77 -3.64
CA LEU A 93 7.62 7.76 -2.71
C LEU A 93 7.17 9.05 -3.42
N LEU A 94 7.88 9.49 -4.46
CA LEU A 94 7.47 10.61 -5.31
C LEU A 94 6.17 10.31 -6.09
N LEU A 95 5.98 9.07 -6.54
CA LEU A 95 4.74 8.61 -7.18
C LEU A 95 3.55 8.68 -6.20
N ILE A 96 3.75 8.24 -4.95
CA ILE A 96 2.74 8.36 -3.88
C ILE A 96 2.47 9.83 -3.55
N TRP A 97 3.52 10.63 -3.33
CA TRP A 97 3.37 12.05 -2.99
C TRP A 97 2.66 12.85 -4.07
N SER A 98 2.92 12.56 -5.34
CA SER A 98 2.18 13.22 -6.43
C SER A 98 0.69 12.87 -6.43
N THR A 99 0.26 11.72 -5.86
CA THR A 99 -1.16 11.38 -5.70
C THR A 99 -1.77 12.15 -4.55
N ILE A 100 -1.04 12.27 -3.44
CA ILE A 100 -1.41 13.11 -2.30
C ILE A 100 -1.62 14.56 -2.76
N TRP A 101 -0.72 15.07 -3.60
CA TRP A 101 -0.79 16.41 -4.14
C TRP A 101 -1.96 16.59 -5.11
N TYR A 102 -2.22 15.61 -5.99
CA TYR A 102 -3.39 15.60 -6.87
C TYR A 102 -4.71 15.73 -6.09
N LEU A 103 -4.79 15.11 -4.91
CA LEU A 103 -5.95 15.18 -4.01
C LEU A 103 -5.96 16.43 -3.09
N LYS A 104 -4.94 17.28 -3.19
CA LYS A 104 -4.71 18.49 -2.36
C LYS A 104 -4.78 18.20 -0.85
N LEU A 105 -4.14 17.13 -0.40
CA LEU A 105 -4.20 16.68 1.00
C LEU A 105 -3.07 17.27 1.84
N ASP A 106 -3.18 17.13 3.16
CA ASP A 106 -2.07 17.40 4.08
C ASP A 106 -1.05 16.28 3.96
N ASP A 107 0.00 16.54 3.19
CA ASP A 107 1.08 15.60 2.89
C ASP A 107 1.96 15.30 4.10
N ASN A 108 2.14 16.25 5.01
CA ASN A 108 2.93 16.06 6.22
C ASN A 108 2.29 15.02 7.15
N LEU A 109 0.98 15.12 7.38
CA LEU A 109 0.25 14.15 8.21
C LEU A 109 0.35 12.73 7.64
N ILE A 110 0.11 12.59 6.32
CA ILE A 110 0.16 11.29 5.65
C ILE A 110 1.57 10.69 5.71
N MET A 111 2.60 11.51 5.48
CA MET A 111 3.99 11.05 5.57
C MET A 111 4.37 10.68 7.00
N ALA A 112 3.96 11.46 8.01
CA ALA A 112 4.22 11.15 9.42
C ALA A 112 3.62 9.80 9.82
N THR A 113 2.36 9.53 9.46
CA THR A 113 1.72 8.24 9.77
C THR A 113 2.30 7.10 8.93
N TYR A 114 2.67 7.36 7.66
CA TYR A 114 3.35 6.39 6.79
C TYR A 114 4.68 5.92 7.36
N ILE A 115 5.48 6.84 7.93
CA ILE A 115 6.74 6.48 8.58
C ILE A 115 6.48 5.49 9.71
N ILE A 116 5.49 5.75 10.57
CA ILE A 116 5.12 4.84 11.66
C ILE A 116 4.73 3.45 11.12
N TYR A 117 3.88 3.40 10.09
CA TYR A 117 3.57 2.16 9.38
C TYR A 117 2.97 2.51 8.00
N PRO A 118 3.29 1.80 6.90
CA PRO A 118 4.12 0.60 6.79
C PRO A 118 5.60 0.82 6.38
N ALA A 119 6.15 2.06 6.46
CA ALA A 119 7.42 2.42 5.80
C ALA A 119 8.55 1.41 5.97
N ILE A 120 8.89 0.97 7.20
CA ILE A 120 9.98 0.01 7.43
C ILE A 120 9.84 -1.25 6.57
N THR A 121 8.62 -1.74 6.45
CA THR A 121 8.34 -2.98 5.75
C THR A 121 8.39 -2.79 4.23
N ASP A 122 8.03 -1.60 3.75
CA ASP A 122 8.17 -1.21 2.34
C ASP A 122 9.65 -1.05 1.95
N LEU A 123 10.48 -0.55 2.88
CA LEU A 123 11.94 -0.48 2.73
C LEU A 123 12.57 -1.88 2.61
N ILE A 124 11.96 -2.90 3.21
CA ILE A 124 12.42 -4.29 3.08
C ILE A 124 11.87 -4.91 1.78
N GLN A 125 10.56 -4.81 1.55
CA GLN A 125 9.84 -5.43 0.44
C GLN A 125 9.81 -4.52 -0.81
N ILE A 126 10.99 -4.08 -1.26
CA ILE A 126 11.12 -2.98 -2.23
C ILE A 126 10.38 -3.22 -3.55
N ARG A 127 10.39 -4.45 -4.08
CA ARG A 127 9.68 -4.79 -5.33
C ARG A 127 8.18 -4.56 -5.21
N PHE A 128 7.60 -5.00 -4.09
CA PHE A 128 6.18 -4.84 -3.82
C PHE A 128 5.84 -3.37 -3.58
N PHE A 129 6.69 -2.64 -2.86
CA PHE A 129 6.55 -1.19 -2.68
C PHE A 129 6.55 -0.44 -4.02
N VAL A 130 7.51 -0.69 -4.89
CA VAL A 130 7.58 -0.04 -6.22
C VAL A 130 6.31 -0.34 -7.02
N ALA A 131 5.89 -1.60 -7.09
CA ALA A 131 4.66 -1.96 -7.80
C ALA A 131 3.42 -1.24 -7.23
N THR A 132 3.27 -1.21 -5.92
CA THR A 132 2.12 -0.56 -5.26
C THR A 132 2.16 0.96 -5.35
N SER A 133 3.34 1.58 -5.39
CA SER A 133 3.48 3.02 -5.65
C SER A 133 2.97 3.41 -7.05
N ILE A 134 3.21 2.56 -8.06
CA ILE A 134 2.67 2.71 -9.41
C ILE A 134 1.13 2.59 -9.36
N VAL A 135 0.58 1.60 -8.66
CA VAL A 135 -0.87 1.46 -8.48
C VAL A 135 -1.49 2.72 -7.85
N ILE A 136 -0.89 3.25 -6.77
CA ILE A 136 -1.35 4.48 -6.10
C ILE A 136 -1.23 5.70 -7.02
N PHE A 137 -0.21 5.77 -7.87
CA PHE A 137 -0.10 6.82 -8.90
C PHE A 137 -1.26 6.77 -9.89
N PHE A 138 -1.52 5.59 -10.45
CA PHE A 138 -2.57 5.41 -11.45
C PHE A 138 -3.99 5.49 -10.87
N LEU A 139 -4.16 5.36 -9.55
CA LEU A 139 -5.45 5.50 -8.88
C LEU A 139 -6.16 6.82 -9.25
N ARG A 140 -5.42 7.90 -9.51
CA ARG A 140 -5.96 9.21 -9.93
C ARG A 140 -6.90 9.12 -11.13
N PHE A 141 -6.62 8.21 -12.06
CA PHE A 141 -7.44 7.99 -13.24
C PHE A 141 -8.74 7.29 -12.83
N LEU A 142 -8.67 6.25 -12.00
CA LEU A 142 -9.86 5.56 -11.49
C LEU A 142 -10.85 6.54 -10.82
N LEU A 143 -10.35 7.54 -10.08
CA LEU A 143 -11.15 8.55 -9.40
C LEU A 143 -11.94 9.50 -10.32
N LYS A 144 -11.56 9.60 -11.60
CA LYS A 144 -12.27 10.43 -12.59
C LYS A 144 -13.54 9.77 -13.13
N ASN A 145 -13.76 8.47 -12.88
CA ASN A 145 -14.99 7.74 -13.21
C ASN A 145 -15.44 7.85 -14.68
N THR A 146 -14.50 7.66 -15.62
CA THR A 146 -14.79 7.58 -17.06
C THR A 146 -14.17 6.33 -17.66
N LYS A 147 -14.75 5.77 -18.72
CA LYS A 147 -14.23 4.55 -19.39
C LYS A 147 -12.74 4.64 -19.76
N TRP A 148 -12.31 5.73 -20.37
CA TRP A 148 -10.90 5.93 -20.74
C TRP A 148 -9.96 5.89 -19.52
N ASN A 149 -10.34 6.59 -18.45
CA ASN A 149 -9.54 6.59 -17.23
C ASN A 149 -9.53 5.23 -16.50
N TYR A 150 -10.56 4.39 -16.67
CA TYR A 150 -10.53 3.00 -16.21
C TYR A 150 -9.52 2.17 -16.98
N MET A 151 -9.43 2.35 -18.30
CA MET A 151 -8.42 1.69 -19.12
C MET A 151 -7.00 2.13 -18.72
N LEU A 152 -6.79 3.42 -18.45
CA LEU A 152 -5.50 3.93 -17.95
C LEU A 152 -5.12 3.33 -16.59
N TYR A 153 -6.10 3.18 -15.68
CA TYR A 153 -5.85 2.52 -14.40
C TYR A 153 -5.47 1.05 -14.59
N ILE A 154 -6.23 0.30 -15.39
CA ILE A 154 -5.96 -1.11 -15.69
C ILE A 154 -4.55 -1.25 -16.29
N PHE A 155 -4.22 -0.45 -17.28
CA PHE A 155 -2.88 -0.42 -17.88
C PHE A 155 -1.79 -0.18 -16.84
N GLY A 156 -1.97 0.80 -15.94
CA GLY A 156 -1.05 1.06 -14.85
C GLY A 156 -0.86 -0.12 -13.89
N VAL A 157 -1.94 -0.83 -13.55
CA VAL A 157 -1.87 -2.05 -12.73
C VAL A 157 -1.15 -3.18 -13.47
N LEU A 158 -1.38 -3.35 -14.78
CA LEU A 158 -0.67 -4.34 -15.59
C LEU A 158 0.84 -4.05 -15.66
N LEU A 159 1.23 -2.77 -15.77
CA LEU A 159 2.63 -2.33 -15.68
C LEU A 159 3.22 -2.62 -14.29
N ALA A 160 2.50 -2.29 -13.22
CA ALA A 160 2.93 -2.60 -11.85
C ALA A 160 3.11 -4.11 -11.63
N ALA A 161 2.24 -4.93 -12.23
CA ALA A 161 2.31 -6.38 -12.16
C ALA A 161 3.57 -6.95 -12.82
N GLN A 162 4.16 -6.25 -13.79
CA GLN A 162 5.46 -6.62 -14.36
C GLN A 162 6.63 -6.40 -13.39
N VAL A 163 6.44 -5.55 -12.37
CA VAL A 163 7.43 -5.35 -11.29
C VAL A 163 7.23 -6.37 -10.16
N HIS A 164 5.97 -6.62 -9.79
CA HIS A 164 5.60 -7.61 -8.79
C HIS A 164 4.21 -8.19 -9.07
N THR A 165 4.14 -9.51 -9.24
CA THR A 165 2.92 -10.28 -9.60
C THR A 165 1.72 -9.97 -8.70
N SER A 166 1.93 -9.86 -7.38
CA SER A 166 0.87 -9.48 -6.42
C SER A 166 0.13 -8.17 -6.75
N ALA A 167 0.67 -7.28 -7.60
CA ALA A 167 -0.04 -6.08 -8.01
C ALA A 167 -1.31 -6.38 -8.84
N TYR A 168 -1.43 -7.56 -9.45
CA TYR A 168 -2.66 -7.99 -10.13
C TYR A 168 -3.89 -7.97 -9.20
N PHE A 169 -3.70 -8.16 -7.89
CA PHE A 169 -4.78 -8.02 -6.91
C PHE A 169 -5.52 -6.68 -7.03
N TYR A 170 -4.79 -5.60 -7.33
CA TYR A 170 -5.34 -4.25 -7.44
C TYR A 170 -6.16 -4.02 -8.72
N LEU A 171 -6.31 -5.00 -9.61
CA LEU A 171 -7.35 -4.95 -10.66
C LEU A 171 -8.75 -4.93 -10.05
N MET A 172 -8.94 -5.56 -8.89
CA MET A 172 -10.23 -5.55 -8.17
C MET A 172 -10.67 -4.14 -7.76
N PHE A 173 -9.75 -3.16 -7.71
CA PHE A 173 -10.09 -1.77 -7.40
C PHE A 173 -11.01 -1.13 -8.44
N VAL A 174 -10.99 -1.60 -9.69
CA VAL A 174 -11.96 -1.17 -10.72
C VAL A 174 -13.40 -1.47 -10.27
N LEU A 175 -13.60 -2.58 -9.56
CA LEU A 175 -14.92 -2.99 -9.07
C LEU A 175 -15.36 -2.18 -7.85
N CYS A 176 -14.45 -1.57 -7.09
CA CYS A 176 -14.76 -0.89 -5.82
C CYS A 176 -15.80 0.24 -5.97
N ILE A 177 -15.77 1.00 -7.08
CA ILE A 177 -16.75 2.05 -7.34
C ILE A 177 -18.15 1.45 -7.57
N TYR A 178 -18.22 0.30 -8.25
CA TYR A 178 -19.46 -0.45 -8.48
C TYR A 178 -19.97 -1.11 -7.19
N SER A 179 -19.05 -1.67 -6.39
CA SER A 179 -19.34 -2.38 -5.15
C SER A 179 -20.15 -1.55 -4.15
N VAL A 180 -19.82 -0.26 -4.02
CA VAL A 180 -20.54 0.65 -3.11
C VAL A 180 -21.94 0.96 -3.61
N LYS A 181 -22.11 1.12 -4.94
CA LYS A 181 -23.42 1.40 -5.54
C LYS A 181 -24.37 0.20 -5.45
N HIS A 182 -23.83 -1.02 -5.54
CA HIS A 182 -24.60 -2.26 -5.57
C HIS A 182 -24.23 -3.17 -4.39
N PHE A 183 -24.21 -2.62 -3.17
CA PHE A 183 -23.69 -3.31 -1.98
C PHE A 183 -24.35 -4.67 -1.72
N LYS A 184 -25.67 -4.80 -1.84
CA LYS A 184 -26.38 -6.08 -1.64
C LYS A 184 -25.88 -7.18 -2.59
N VAL A 185 -25.78 -6.87 -3.88
CA VAL A 185 -25.28 -7.80 -4.90
C VAL A 185 -23.82 -8.14 -4.63
N THR A 186 -23.02 -7.14 -4.28
CA THR A 186 -21.60 -7.32 -3.96
C THR A 186 -21.41 -8.24 -2.75
N CYS A 187 -22.26 -8.13 -1.72
CA CYS A 187 -22.26 -9.05 -0.58
C CYS A 187 -22.58 -10.47 -1.00
N ILE A 188 -23.61 -10.69 -1.82
CA ILE A 188 -23.97 -12.03 -2.30
C ILE A 188 -22.81 -12.64 -3.10
N VAL A 189 -22.24 -11.89 -4.06
CA VAL A 189 -21.09 -12.33 -4.87
C VAL A 189 -19.88 -12.63 -3.99
N THR A 190 -19.62 -11.80 -2.99
CA THR A 190 -18.50 -12.01 -2.07
C THR A 190 -18.73 -13.28 -1.26
N ILE A 191 -19.89 -13.46 -0.62
CA ILE A 191 -20.22 -14.69 0.12
C ILE A 191 -20.10 -15.93 -0.78
N GLY A 192 -20.58 -15.87 -2.02
CA GLY A 192 -20.45 -16.94 -3.00
C GLY A 192 -18.99 -17.24 -3.38
N ALA A 193 -18.16 -16.21 -3.56
CA ALA A 193 -16.73 -16.38 -3.82
C ALA A 193 -15.98 -16.95 -2.60
N LEU A 194 -16.34 -16.50 -1.39
CA LEU A 194 -15.80 -17.02 -0.14
C LEU A 194 -16.17 -18.50 0.03
N SER A 195 -17.43 -18.88 -0.20
CA SER A 195 -17.86 -20.28 -0.09
C SER A 195 -17.20 -21.17 -1.14
N LEU A 196 -17.09 -20.70 -2.39
CA LEU A 196 -16.38 -21.41 -3.46
C LEU A 196 -14.91 -21.64 -3.10
N PHE A 197 -14.23 -20.65 -2.52
CA PHE A 197 -12.84 -20.78 -2.09
C PHE A 197 -12.65 -21.92 -1.09
N TRP A 198 -13.54 -22.03 -0.09
CA TRP A 198 -13.46 -23.08 0.92
C TRP A 198 -13.83 -24.46 0.39
N VAL A 199 -14.79 -24.55 -0.54
CA VAL A 199 -15.21 -25.83 -1.13
C VAL A 199 -14.22 -26.32 -2.19
N ARG A 200 -13.60 -25.41 -2.95
CA ARG A 200 -12.71 -25.71 -4.09
C ARG A 200 -11.39 -24.95 -4.02
N LYS A 201 -10.68 -25.12 -2.91
CA LYS A 201 -9.35 -24.54 -2.69
C LYS A 201 -8.36 -24.91 -3.80
N ASP A 202 -8.46 -26.13 -4.31
CA ASP A 202 -7.69 -26.67 -5.45
C ASP A 202 -7.83 -25.79 -6.71
N LEU A 203 -9.06 -25.40 -7.05
CA LEU A 203 -9.32 -24.55 -8.22
C LEU A 203 -8.66 -23.18 -8.06
N VAL A 204 -8.77 -22.59 -6.88
CA VAL A 204 -8.19 -21.27 -6.59
C VAL A 204 -6.66 -21.31 -6.69
N ILE A 205 -6.03 -22.34 -6.13
CA ILE A 205 -4.58 -22.50 -6.26
C ILE A 205 -4.18 -22.69 -7.73
N SER A 206 -4.94 -23.47 -8.52
CA SER A 206 -4.69 -23.64 -9.95
C SER A 206 -4.84 -22.34 -10.76
N LEU A 207 -5.73 -21.43 -10.34
CA LEU A 207 -5.90 -20.14 -10.98
C LEU A 207 -4.75 -19.19 -10.63
N ILE A 208 -4.34 -19.18 -9.36
CA ILE A 208 -3.19 -18.39 -8.90
C ILE A 208 -1.91 -18.87 -9.61
N SER A 209 -1.73 -20.18 -9.77
CA SER A 209 -0.52 -20.73 -10.40
C SER A 209 -0.38 -20.45 -11.89
N ARG A 210 -1.48 -20.11 -12.58
CA ARG A 210 -1.43 -19.66 -13.98
C ARG A 210 -0.89 -18.24 -14.16
N ILE A 211 -0.92 -17.45 -13.09
CA ILE A 211 -0.53 -16.02 -13.09
C ILE A 211 0.77 -15.82 -12.31
N GLY A 212 0.98 -16.61 -11.25
CA GLY A 212 2.19 -16.61 -10.46
C GLY A 212 3.34 -17.36 -11.11
N THR A 213 4.52 -17.23 -10.52
CA THR A 213 5.70 -18.01 -10.94
C THR A 213 5.58 -19.45 -10.45
N GLU A 214 6.32 -20.38 -11.06
CA GLU A 214 6.38 -21.77 -10.62
C GLU A 214 6.87 -21.90 -9.16
N GLN A 215 7.81 -21.03 -8.76
CA GLN A 215 8.31 -20.93 -7.40
C GLN A 215 7.23 -20.45 -6.41
N GLU A 216 6.45 -19.42 -6.75
CA GLU A 216 5.34 -18.96 -5.91
C GLU A 216 4.23 -20.03 -5.81
N SER A 217 3.94 -20.71 -6.92
CA SER A 217 2.91 -21.74 -6.99
C SER A 217 3.24 -22.96 -6.13
N SER A 218 4.48 -23.44 -6.23
CA SER A 218 4.99 -24.52 -5.38
C SER A 218 5.07 -24.11 -3.92
N PHE A 219 5.40 -22.84 -3.63
CA PHE A 219 5.34 -22.30 -2.28
C PHE A 219 3.91 -22.35 -1.72
N TYR A 220 2.89 -21.90 -2.46
CA TYR A 220 1.50 -21.91 -1.99
C TYR A 220 0.91 -23.32 -1.80
N LEU A 221 1.37 -24.30 -2.59
CA LEU A 221 0.93 -25.69 -2.47
C LEU A 221 1.56 -26.42 -1.28
N ASN A 222 2.83 -26.11 -0.98
CA ASN A 222 3.64 -26.86 -0.03
C ASN A 222 3.94 -26.10 1.27
N SER A 223 3.53 -24.83 1.40
CA SER A 223 3.90 -24.02 2.57
C SER A 223 3.23 -24.53 3.84
N GLN A 224 4.05 -24.81 4.86
CA GLN A 224 3.62 -24.82 6.27
C GLN A 224 3.56 -23.39 6.86
N TYR A 225 3.91 -22.37 6.08
CA TYR A 225 3.99 -20.96 6.46
C TYR A 225 2.64 -20.24 6.35
N TYR A 226 1.65 -20.74 7.08
CA TYR A 226 0.38 -20.05 7.27
C TYR A 226 0.58 -18.81 8.16
N ALA A 227 -0.25 -17.78 7.95
CA ALA A 227 -0.31 -16.68 8.90
C ALA A 227 -0.65 -17.23 10.30
N SER A 228 -0.01 -16.70 11.34
CA SER A 228 -0.39 -17.10 12.70
C SER A 228 -1.84 -16.70 12.97
N PHE A 229 -2.49 -17.39 13.91
CA PHE A 229 -3.85 -17.04 14.32
C PHE A 229 -3.94 -15.58 14.78
N ASN A 230 -2.92 -15.13 15.52
CA ASN A 230 -2.84 -13.76 16.02
C ASN A 230 -2.72 -12.74 14.88
N ASP A 231 -1.85 -12.98 13.89
CA ASP A 231 -1.70 -12.10 12.72
C ASP A 231 -3.00 -12.03 11.92
N THR A 232 -3.65 -13.18 11.72
CA THR A 232 -4.93 -13.28 11.01
C THR A 232 -6.02 -12.50 11.75
N LEU A 233 -6.10 -12.63 13.08
CA LEU A 233 -7.09 -11.93 13.90
C LEU A 233 -6.85 -10.42 13.89
N MET A 234 -5.60 -9.97 14.02
CA MET A 234 -5.23 -8.57 13.90
C MET A 234 -5.57 -7.99 12.53
N PHE A 235 -5.33 -8.77 11.47
CA PHE A 235 -5.68 -8.42 10.11
C PHE A 235 -7.19 -8.24 9.92
N VAL A 236 -7.99 -9.21 10.39
CA VAL A 236 -9.45 -9.18 10.32
C VAL A 236 -9.98 -7.96 11.07
N PHE A 237 -9.49 -7.71 12.29
CA PHE A 237 -9.85 -6.54 13.07
C PHE A 237 -9.56 -5.23 12.31
N THR A 238 -8.36 -5.12 11.74
CA THR A 238 -7.92 -3.94 10.99
C THR A 238 -8.75 -3.73 9.73
N THR A 239 -9.09 -4.81 9.02
CA THR A 239 -9.94 -4.79 7.83
C THR A 239 -11.35 -4.30 8.16
N ILE A 240 -11.96 -4.84 9.23
CA ILE A 240 -13.28 -4.39 9.70
C ILE A 240 -13.22 -2.93 10.14
N PHE A 241 -12.18 -2.55 10.89
CA PHE A 241 -11.97 -1.18 11.33
C PHE A 241 -11.87 -0.21 10.13
N PHE A 242 -11.04 -0.52 9.13
CA PHE A 242 -10.89 0.28 7.90
C PHE A 242 -12.19 0.38 7.12
N PHE A 243 -12.94 -0.71 6.99
CA PHE A 243 -14.24 -0.68 6.32
C PHE A 243 -15.23 0.24 7.06
N LEU A 244 -15.43 0.03 8.36
CA LEU A 244 -16.36 0.83 9.16
C LEU A 244 -15.97 2.31 9.20
N ILE A 245 -14.68 2.61 9.38
CA ILE A 245 -14.22 3.98 9.45
C ILE A 245 -14.30 4.66 8.09
N SER A 246 -14.09 3.97 6.97
CA SER A 246 -14.30 4.55 5.64
C SER A 246 -15.75 4.96 5.38
N ILE A 247 -16.72 4.19 5.89
CA ILE A 247 -18.14 4.56 5.85
C ILE A 247 -18.39 5.80 6.70
N TYR A 248 -17.87 5.82 7.93
CA TYR A 248 -17.96 6.99 8.81
C TYR A 248 -17.37 8.22 8.13
N MET A 249 -16.19 8.08 7.54
CA MET A 249 -15.48 9.15 6.85
C MET A 249 -16.32 9.72 5.71
N TYR A 250 -16.81 8.86 4.82
CA TYR A 250 -17.68 9.27 3.72
C TYR A 250 -18.94 10.01 4.21
N LYS A 251 -19.65 9.45 5.20
CA LYS A 251 -20.88 10.06 5.75
C LYS A 251 -20.61 11.43 6.40
N THR A 252 -19.54 11.53 7.19
CA THR A 252 -19.15 12.81 7.80
C THR A 252 -18.79 13.84 6.74
N TYR A 253 -18.09 13.43 5.68
CA TYR A 253 -17.72 14.32 4.60
C TYR A 253 -18.95 14.88 3.87
N ILE A 254 -19.84 14.02 3.36
CA ILE A 254 -21.01 14.46 2.57
C ILE A 254 -22.02 15.28 3.39
N ASN A 255 -22.12 15.04 4.70
CA ASN A 255 -23.03 15.76 5.58
C ASN A 255 -22.50 17.12 6.04
N GLY A 256 -21.22 17.43 5.77
CA GLY A 256 -20.60 18.68 6.19
C GLY A 256 -21.21 19.91 5.50
N ASP A 257 -21.60 20.92 6.27
CA ASP A 257 -22.29 22.12 5.77
C ASP A 257 -21.48 22.91 4.73
N ILE A 258 -20.14 22.84 4.80
CA ILE A 258 -19.24 23.52 3.85
C ILE A 258 -19.31 22.86 2.47
N LEU A 259 -19.57 21.56 2.39
CA LEU A 259 -19.68 20.82 1.13
C LEU A 259 -20.95 21.19 0.36
N LYS A 260 -22.05 21.40 1.09
CA LYS A 260 -23.31 21.88 0.50
C LYS A 260 -23.14 23.21 -0.25
N LYS A 261 -22.15 24.02 0.11
CA LYS A 261 -21.87 25.32 -0.54
C LYS A 261 -20.96 25.22 -1.78
N ASN A 262 -20.15 24.16 -1.91
CA ASN A 262 -19.03 24.10 -2.88
C ASN A 262 -19.02 22.82 -3.73
N LEU A 263 -20.18 22.18 -3.95
CA LEU A 263 -20.31 20.94 -4.71
C LEU A 263 -19.81 21.04 -6.17
N ASP A 264 -19.74 22.26 -6.72
CA ASP A 264 -19.30 22.49 -8.11
C ASP A 264 -17.78 22.39 -8.31
N SER A 265 -17.00 22.33 -7.23
CA SER A 265 -15.54 22.26 -7.38
C SER A 265 -15.10 20.84 -7.79
N GLN A 266 -14.35 20.74 -8.90
CA GLN A 266 -13.83 19.46 -9.40
C GLN A 266 -13.04 18.67 -8.36
N ILE A 267 -12.28 19.36 -7.49
CA ILE A 267 -11.49 18.70 -6.45
C ILE A 267 -12.38 18.02 -5.39
N GLU A 268 -13.53 18.59 -5.09
CA GLU A 268 -14.48 18.01 -4.14
C GLU A 268 -15.13 16.76 -4.70
N LEU A 269 -15.49 16.77 -5.99
CA LEU A 269 -15.97 15.57 -6.67
C LEU A 269 -14.94 14.44 -6.66
N ILE A 270 -13.66 14.75 -6.93
CA ILE A 270 -12.57 13.77 -6.87
C ILE A 270 -12.41 13.20 -5.45
N ARG A 271 -12.48 14.03 -4.41
CA ARG A 271 -12.40 13.58 -3.00
C ARG A 271 -13.59 12.71 -2.59
N ILE A 272 -14.80 13.06 -3.04
CA ILE A 272 -15.99 12.23 -2.84
C ILE A 272 -15.81 10.87 -3.52
N ASN A 273 -15.34 10.86 -4.76
CA ASN A 273 -15.05 9.62 -5.48
C ASN A 273 -13.97 8.79 -4.79
N PHE A 274 -12.94 9.44 -4.24
CA PHE A 274 -11.91 8.77 -3.44
C PHE A 274 -12.48 8.11 -2.19
N LEU A 275 -13.32 8.81 -1.41
CA LEU A 275 -13.92 8.26 -0.20
C LEU A 275 -14.88 7.10 -0.51
N LYS A 276 -15.64 7.19 -1.61
CA LYS A 276 -16.46 6.06 -2.11
C LYS A 276 -15.58 4.88 -2.52
N PHE A 277 -14.54 5.13 -3.30
CA PHE A 277 -13.56 4.13 -3.68
C PHE A 277 -12.95 3.44 -2.45
N LEU A 278 -12.58 4.21 -1.42
CA LEU A 278 -11.96 3.72 -0.19
C LEU A 278 -12.86 2.71 0.56
N ILE A 279 -14.18 2.95 0.61
CA ILE A 279 -15.14 1.98 1.15
C ILE A 279 -15.07 0.67 0.38
N GLY A 280 -15.11 0.74 -0.96
CA GLY A 280 -15.02 -0.45 -1.81
C GLY A 280 -13.67 -1.17 -1.69
N ALA A 281 -12.57 -0.44 -1.57
CA ALA A 281 -11.23 -1.01 -1.43
C ALA A 281 -11.06 -1.74 -0.09
N ASN A 282 -11.51 -1.12 1.00
CA ASN A 282 -11.51 -1.73 2.33
C ASN A 282 -12.48 -2.93 2.39
N TYR A 283 -13.61 -2.88 1.68
CA TYR A 283 -14.50 -4.04 1.56
C TYR A 283 -13.82 -5.21 0.84
N VAL A 284 -13.22 -4.97 -0.32
CA VAL A 284 -12.51 -5.98 -1.12
C VAL A 284 -11.31 -6.57 -0.37
N SER A 285 -10.74 -5.85 0.60
CA SER A 285 -9.65 -6.36 1.43
C SER A 285 -10.01 -7.61 2.24
N ILE A 286 -11.30 -7.96 2.40
CA ILE A 286 -11.72 -9.24 2.97
C ILE A 286 -11.18 -10.45 2.20
N PHE A 287 -10.96 -10.32 0.88
CA PHE A 287 -10.36 -11.37 0.07
C PHE A 287 -8.89 -11.63 0.43
N ILE A 288 -8.20 -10.65 1.02
CA ILE A 288 -6.83 -10.83 1.51
C ILE A 288 -6.80 -11.82 2.67
N VAL A 289 -7.82 -11.85 3.55
CA VAL A 289 -7.95 -12.82 4.64
C VAL A 289 -7.95 -14.25 4.09
N LEU A 290 -8.67 -14.47 2.99
CA LEU A 290 -8.68 -15.77 2.33
C LEU A 290 -7.32 -16.10 1.75
N LEU A 291 -6.71 -15.17 1.03
CA LEU A 291 -5.40 -15.40 0.43
C LEU A 291 -4.33 -15.65 1.51
N SER A 292 -4.40 -14.99 2.67
CA SER A 292 -3.48 -15.23 3.79
C SER A 292 -3.60 -16.63 4.39
N SER A 293 -4.74 -17.31 4.21
CA SER A 293 -4.89 -18.72 4.56
C SER A 293 -4.14 -19.67 3.61
N LEU A 294 -3.69 -19.18 2.45
CA LEU A 294 -2.78 -19.89 1.55
C LEU A 294 -1.32 -19.65 1.93
N ALA A 295 -0.97 -18.39 2.21
CA ALA A 295 0.37 -18.02 2.66
C ALA A 295 0.38 -16.68 3.39
N PHE A 296 1.18 -16.57 4.46
CA PHE A 296 1.31 -15.32 5.22
C PHE A 296 1.74 -14.13 4.36
N THR A 297 2.46 -14.38 3.26
CA THR A 297 2.97 -13.35 2.35
C THR A 297 1.88 -12.47 1.77
N PHE A 298 0.63 -12.97 1.66
CA PHE A 298 -0.50 -12.19 1.13
C PHE A 298 -0.95 -11.06 2.06
N LEU A 299 -0.62 -11.09 3.37
CA LEU A 299 -0.93 -10.00 4.30
C LEU A 299 -0.32 -8.66 3.82
N ARG A 300 0.78 -8.70 3.05
CA ARG A 300 1.38 -7.50 2.45
C ARG A 300 0.42 -6.72 1.55
N LEU A 301 -0.60 -7.37 0.97
CA LEU A 301 -1.60 -6.73 0.11
C LEU A 301 -2.39 -5.62 0.82
N GLN A 302 -2.45 -5.63 2.15
CA GLN A 302 -3.13 -4.60 2.94
C GLN A 302 -2.29 -3.33 3.13
N LYS A 303 -0.96 -3.38 2.95
CA LYS A 303 -0.07 -2.23 3.21
C LYS A 303 -0.47 -0.97 2.41
N PRO A 304 -0.79 -1.03 1.11
CA PRO A 304 -1.27 0.14 0.39
C PRO A 304 -2.58 0.71 0.92
N LEU A 305 -3.43 -0.12 1.53
CA LEU A 305 -4.69 0.34 2.13
C LEU A 305 -4.44 1.26 3.32
N TRP A 306 -3.34 1.08 4.07
CA TRP A 306 -2.95 2.03 5.13
C TRP A 306 -2.75 3.44 4.58
N ILE A 307 -1.96 3.56 3.52
CA ILE A 307 -1.70 4.84 2.85
C ILE A 307 -3.01 5.46 2.35
N LEU A 308 -3.88 4.65 1.72
CA LEU A 308 -5.17 5.12 1.24
C LEU A 308 -6.11 5.57 2.37
N ASN A 309 -6.09 4.88 3.51
CA ASN A 309 -6.86 5.29 4.68
C ASN A 309 -6.30 6.57 5.33
N TYR A 310 -4.99 6.76 5.37
CA TYR A 310 -4.37 8.03 5.79
C TYR A 310 -4.77 9.18 4.86
N MET A 311 -4.82 8.94 3.54
CA MET A 311 -5.35 9.94 2.59
C MET A 311 -6.82 10.27 2.88
N GLY A 312 -7.65 9.26 3.15
CA GLY A 312 -9.07 9.46 3.52
C GLY A 312 -9.22 10.29 4.80
N LEU A 313 -8.38 10.02 5.79
CA LEU A 313 -8.34 10.75 7.05
C LEU A 313 -7.88 12.21 6.87
N ALA A 314 -6.89 12.44 6.02
CA ALA A 314 -6.43 13.79 5.67
C ALA A 314 -7.53 14.61 4.97
N ILE A 315 -8.38 13.99 4.15
CA ILE A 315 -9.54 14.65 3.54
C ILE A 315 -10.45 15.25 4.62
N ILE A 316 -10.79 14.49 5.66
CA ILE A 316 -11.70 14.96 6.71
C ILE A 316 -11.03 15.95 7.65
N SER A 317 -9.78 15.69 8.02
CA SER A 317 -8.98 16.58 8.85
C SER A 317 -8.82 17.97 8.22
N SER A 318 -8.72 18.06 6.89
CA SER A 318 -8.55 19.34 6.18
C SER A 318 -9.70 20.34 6.36
N ARG A 319 -10.89 19.87 6.77
CA ARG A 319 -12.14 20.63 6.73
C ARG A 319 -12.68 21.01 8.11
N ASN A 320 -12.04 20.61 9.21
CA ASN A 320 -12.52 20.80 10.59
C ASN A 320 -14.04 20.52 10.73
N ILE A 321 -14.52 19.47 10.04
CA ILE A 321 -15.95 19.14 9.99
C ILE A 321 -16.40 18.81 11.41
N LYS A 322 -17.46 19.48 11.89
CA LYS A 322 -18.11 19.11 13.15
C LYS A 322 -18.72 17.72 12.98
N SER A 323 -18.22 16.77 13.74
CA SER A 323 -18.62 15.37 13.69
C SER A 323 -18.63 14.76 15.09
N LYS A 324 -19.33 13.64 15.25
CA LYS A 324 -19.42 12.94 16.55
C LYS A 324 -18.04 12.55 17.09
N ILE A 325 -17.16 12.09 16.20
CA ILE A 325 -15.76 11.79 16.49
C ILE A 325 -14.92 12.81 15.74
N SER A 326 -14.10 13.58 16.44
CA SER A 326 -13.28 14.61 15.81
C SER A 326 -12.18 13.98 14.93
N PRO A 327 -11.74 14.65 13.85
CA PRO A 327 -10.66 14.12 13.00
C PRO A 327 -9.34 13.90 13.76
N ASN A 328 -9.08 14.71 14.80
CA ASN A 328 -7.90 14.54 15.65
C ASN A 328 -7.95 13.23 16.45
N ILE A 329 -9.13 12.85 16.98
CA ILE A 329 -9.30 11.56 17.67
C ILE A 329 -9.05 10.41 16.69
N LEU A 330 -9.54 10.53 15.45
CA LEU A 330 -9.26 9.52 14.43
C LEU A 330 -7.77 9.42 14.09
N ASN A 331 -7.05 10.54 13.97
CA ASN A 331 -5.59 10.54 13.80
C ASN A 331 -4.90 9.77 14.92
N ILE A 332 -5.28 10.00 16.17
CA ILE A 332 -4.73 9.28 17.34
C ILE A 332 -5.01 7.78 17.23
N ILE A 333 -6.25 7.38 16.89
CA ILE A 333 -6.61 5.96 16.73
C ILE A 333 -5.76 5.30 15.64
N TYR A 334 -5.58 5.97 14.49
CA TYR A 334 -4.75 5.44 13.41
C TYR A 334 -3.27 5.32 13.78
N VAL A 335 -2.73 6.29 14.53
CA VAL A 335 -1.36 6.24 15.07
C VAL A 335 -1.22 5.07 16.04
N CYS A 336 -2.15 4.91 16.99
CA CYS A 336 -2.15 3.79 17.92
C CYS A 336 -2.23 2.44 17.19
N LEU A 337 -3.11 2.33 16.18
CA LEU A 337 -3.23 1.11 15.39
C LEU A 337 -1.95 0.82 14.59
N ALA A 338 -1.32 1.85 14.00
CA ALA A 338 -0.05 1.73 13.30
C ALA A 338 1.08 1.26 14.22
N LEU A 339 1.14 1.80 15.44
CA LEU A 339 2.09 1.38 16.48
C LEU A 339 1.85 -0.07 16.91
N LEU A 340 0.58 -0.49 17.08
CA LEU A 340 0.26 -1.88 17.37
C LEU A 340 0.73 -2.81 16.25
N TRP A 341 0.52 -2.44 14.98
CA TRP A 341 0.99 -3.22 13.84
C TRP A 341 2.50 -3.36 13.78
N ILE A 342 3.24 -2.26 13.89
CA ILE A 342 4.70 -2.32 13.80
C ILE A 342 5.30 -3.12 14.96
N LEU A 343 4.71 -3.05 16.16
CA LEU A 343 5.17 -3.80 17.33
C LEU A 343 4.77 -5.28 17.28
N ALA A 344 3.55 -5.60 16.85
CA ALA A 344 3.04 -6.97 16.87
C ALA A 344 3.52 -7.82 15.69
N SER A 345 3.64 -7.23 14.50
CA SER A 345 3.90 -7.98 13.25
C SER A 345 5.30 -7.77 12.65
N GLU A 346 6.03 -6.73 13.09
CA GLU A 346 7.27 -6.30 12.42
C GLU A 346 8.45 -6.13 13.40
N GLN A 347 8.39 -6.74 14.59
CA GLN A 347 9.44 -6.61 15.60
C GLN A 347 10.81 -7.10 15.11
N GLN A 348 10.85 -8.22 14.38
CA GLN A 348 12.08 -8.72 13.78
C GLN A 348 12.62 -7.75 12.72
N ALA A 349 11.75 -7.25 11.84
CA ALA A 349 12.10 -6.27 10.82
C ALA A 349 12.66 -4.98 11.44
N LEU A 350 12.07 -4.48 12.53
CA LEU A 350 12.60 -3.36 13.31
C LEU A 350 14.00 -3.65 13.85
N THR A 351 14.18 -4.84 14.40
CA THR A 351 15.46 -5.26 15.00
C THR A 351 16.56 -5.31 13.95
N ASP A 352 16.29 -5.98 12.84
CA ASP A 352 17.21 -6.13 11.71
C ASP A 352 17.50 -4.78 11.06
N PHE A 353 16.52 -3.87 10.98
CA PHE A 353 16.70 -2.58 10.34
C PHE A 353 17.55 -1.60 11.19
N PHE A 354 17.28 -1.53 12.49
CA PHE A 354 17.85 -0.49 13.37
C PHE A 354 19.07 -0.90 14.17
N PHE A 355 19.23 -2.21 14.44
CA PHE A 355 20.21 -2.72 15.40
C PHE A 355 21.20 -3.74 14.82
N SER A 356 20.99 -4.24 13.59
CA SER A 356 22.02 -5.02 12.92
C SER A 356 23.26 -4.15 12.64
N LYS A 357 24.44 -4.71 12.93
CA LYS A 357 25.75 -4.03 12.79
C LYS A 357 26.19 -3.95 11.35
#